data_AF-A0A2U0S429-F1
#
_entry.id   AF-A0A2U0S429-F1
#
_cell.length_a   1.000
_cell.length_b   1.000
_cell.length_c   1.000
_cell.angle_alpha   90.00
_cell.angle_beta   90.00
_cell.angle_gamma   90.00
#
_symmetry.space_group_name_H-M   'P 1'
#
loop_
_entity.id
_entity.type
_entity.pdbx_description
1 polymer ?
#
loop_
_entity_poly.entity_id
_entity_poly.type
_entity_poly.pdbx_seq_one_letter_code
_entity_poly.pdbx_strand_id
1 'polypeptide(L)'
;MDDLTLPEVETVRKRIETATKKEAKFCLMAAYLFCARASEIIGATNRYDIAHNQTVARGPTGQDVKIETFEVGDIKTQAAIFTVRTAKRDGKIRKIALPLEKKFEPWTEPLCNYYAEHGNDKVFPFTRQKAWDYAQETFFGLSYPIEKYNLYEQEDTKPKPVRAHMKPFRTHALRHLRATELIETFGFTGFDLSVYGGWTLRSMVGVGSAMSRYAHLDWRRYFPKLLKKRF
;
A
#
# COMPACT_ATOMS: atom_id res chain seq x y z
N MET A 1 28.07 2.53 13.85
CA MET A 1 27.51 2.27 12.52
C MET A 1 26.02 2.37 12.74
N ASP A 2 25.41 3.51 12.38
CA ASP A 2 23.98 3.72 12.64
C ASP A 2 23.19 2.61 11.96
N ASP A 3 22.41 1.90 12.75
CA ASP A 3 21.69 0.72 12.29
C ASP A 3 20.68 1.17 11.23
N LEU A 4 20.86 0.70 9.99
CA LEU A 4 20.08 1.08 8.81
C LEU A 4 18.69 0.45 8.93
N THR A 5 17.83 1.09 9.73
CA THR A 5 16.52 0.57 10.09
C THR A 5 15.39 1.47 9.58
N LEU A 6 14.23 0.87 9.33
CA LEU A 6 13.02 1.63 9.05
C LEU A 6 12.55 2.34 10.32
N PRO A 7 11.91 3.52 10.22
CA PRO A 7 11.23 4.12 11.36
C PRO A 7 10.20 3.16 11.95
N GLU A 8 10.03 3.22 13.27
CA GLU A 8 9.05 2.39 13.97
C GLU A 8 7.63 2.61 13.43
N VAL A 9 6.87 1.51 13.35
CA VAL A 9 5.48 1.52 12.90
C VAL A 9 4.65 2.52 13.71
N GLU A 10 4.77 2.50 15.03
CA GLU A 10 3.97 3.36 15.91
C GLU A 10 4.27 4.85 15.68
N THR A 11 5.54 5.20 15.50
CA THR A 11 5.96 6.56 15.16
C THR A 11 5.32 7.04 13.85
N VAL A 12 5.33 6.20 12.82
CA VAL A 12 4.75 6.54 11.52
C VAL A 12 3.23 6.62 11.59
N ARG A 13 2.58 5.71 12.32
CA ARG A 13 1.13 5.72 12.53
C ARG A 13 0.66 6.97 13.26
N LYS A 14 1.31 7.32 14.37
CA LYS A 14 1.03 8.53 15.13
C LYS A 14 1.11 9.79 14.26
N ARG A 15 2.15 9.91 13.42
CA ARG A 15 2.29 11.04 12.49
C ARG A 15 1.17 11.12 11.46
N ILE A 16 0.73 9.98 10.91
CA ILE A 16 -0.42 9.92 10.00
C ILE A 16 -1.70 10.39 10.72
N GLU A 17 -1.91 9.94 11.95
CA GLU A 17 -3.10 10.30 12.73
C GLU A 17 -3.20 11.79 13.05
N THR A 18 -2.04 12.43 13.26
CA THR A 18 -1.90 13.87 13.55
C THR A 18 -1.71 14.73 12.30
N ALA A 19 -1.83 14.17 11.09
CA ALA A 19 -1.68 14.94 9.87
C ALA A 19 -2.73 16.07 9.81
N THR A 20 -2.28 17.29 9.53
CA THR A 20 -3.08 18.53 9.61
C THR A 20 -4.33 18.51 8.74
N LYS A 21 -4.24 17.87 7.56
CA LYS A 21 -5.32 17.83 6.56
C LYS A 21 -6.02 16.49 6.59
N LYS A 22 -7.37 16.49 6.62
CA LYS A 22 -8.19 15.26 6.65
C LYS A 22 -7.85 14.34 5.48
N GLU A 23 -7.76 14.89 4.27
CA GLU A 23 -7.45 14.10 3.07
C GLU A 23 -6.01 13.56 3.07
N ALA A 24 -5.06 14.26 3.69
CA ALA A 24 -3.69 13.76 3.87
C ALA A 24 -3.68 12.54 4.80
N LYS A 25 -4.35 12.64 5.95
CA LYS A 25 -4.51 11.55 6.91
C LYS A 25 -5.03 10.29 6.24
N PHE A 26 -6.20 10.34 5.59
CA PHE A 26 -6.80 9.15 4.98
C PHE A 26 -6.02 8.64 3.76
N CYS A 27 -5.40 9.52 2.98
CA CYS A 27 -4.55 9.11 1.86
C CYS A 27 -3.33 8.33 2.33
N LEU A 28 -2.67 8.80 3.40
CA LEU A 28 -1.49 8.12 3.95
C LEU A 28 -1.87 6.84 4.70
N MET A 29 -3.03 6.81 5.39
CA MET A 29 -3.61 5.59 5.95
C MET A 29 -3.84 4.54 4.85
N ALA A 30 -4.51 4.91 3.75
CA ALA A 30 -4.75 4.00 2.63
C ALA A 30 -3.44 3.54 1.98
N ALA A 31 -2.48 4.45 1.74
CA ALA A 31 -1.19 4.11 1.16
C ALA A 31 -0.42 3.09 2.02
N TYR A 32 -0.42 3.29 3.34
CA TYR A 32 0.17 2.38 4.30
C TYR A 32 -0.58 1.05 4.34
N LEU A 33 -1.85 1.04 4.72
CA LEU A 33 -2.63 -0.18 4.93
C LEU A 33 -2.63 -1.05 3.68
N PHE A 34 -2.78 -0.46 2.50
CA PHE A 34 -2.89 -1.23 1.26
C PHE A 34 -1.55 -1.70 0.69
N CYS A 35 -0.44 -1.36 1.34
CA CYS A 35 0.90 -1.54 0.78
C CYS A 35 0.89 -1.05 -0.68
N ALA A 36 0.38 0.16 -0.93
CA ALA A 36 0.03 0.63 -2.27
C ALA A 36 1.09 1.53 -2.89
N ARG A 37 1.12 1.59 -4.22
CA ARG A 37 1.83 2.67 -4.92
C ARG A 37 0.94 3.92 -4.89
N ALA A 38 1.56 5.10 -4.92
CA ALA A 38 0.82 6.36 -4.98
C ALA A 38 -0.23 6.37 -6.09
N SER A 39 0.12 5.85 -7.28
CA SER A 39 -0.76 5.76 -8.45
C SER A 39 -1.97 4.84 -8.29
N GLU A 40 -1.93 3.92 -7.33
CA GLU A 40 -3.03 2.99 -7.02
C GLU A 40 -4.03 3.62 -6.03
N ILE A 41 -3.67 4.75 -5.41
CA ILE A 41 -4.48 5.47 -4.41
C ILE A 41 -5.06 6.76 -5.00
N ILE A 42 -4.24 7.55 -5.70
CA ILE A 42 -4.65 8.85 -6.21
C ILE A 42 -5.64 8.75 -7.38
N GLY A 43 -6.54 9.71 -7.48
CA GLY A 43 -7.61 9.77 -8.49
C GLY A 43 -7.31 10.66 -9.69
N ALA A 44 -6.31 11.55 -9.64
CA ALA A 44 -5.97 12.46 -10.74
C ALA A 44 -4.55 12.23 -11.29
N THR A 45 -4.41 12.34 -12.60
CA THR A 45 -3.12 12.30 -13.31
C THR A 45 -2.72 13.72 -13.70
N ASN A 46 -1.47 14.11 -13.47
CA ASN A 46 -1.00 15.43 -13.92
C ASN A 46 -0.67 15.40 -15.43
N ARG A 47 -0.65 16.57 -16.08
CA ARG A 47 -0.38 16.67 -17.53
C ARG A 47 1.00 16.15 -17.92
N TYR A 48 2.00 16.34 -17.06
CA TYR A 48 3.36 15.88 -17.29
C TYR A 48 3.44 14.35 -17.37
N ASP A 49 2.79 13.65 -16.44
CA ASP A 49 2.72 12.19 -16.38
C ASP A 49 2.04 11.63 -17.64
N ILE A 50 1.02 12.31 -18.16
CA ILE A 50 0.34 11.94 -19.42
C ILE A 50 1.30 12.15 -20.61
N ALA A 51 1.90 13.34 -20.72
CA ALA A 51 2.76 13.72 -21.84
C ALA A 51 4.00 12.81 -21.98
N HIS A 52 4.49 12.27 -20.88
CA HIS A 52 5.68 11.41 -20.84
C HIS A 52 5.34 9.92 -20.64
N ASN A 53 4.07 9.53 -20.80
CA ASN A 53 3.59 8.16 -20.62
C ASN A 53 4.09 7.49 -19.32
N GLN A 54 4.09 8.25 -18.22
CA GLN A 54 4.61 7.82 -16.93
C GLN A 54 3.52 7.16 -16.08
N THR A 55 2.99 7.92 -15.11
CA THR A 55 2.16 7.37 -14.05
C THR A 55 0.70 7.73 -14.27
N VAL A 56 -0.13 6.76 -14.62
CA VAL A 56 -1.60 6.95 -14.71
C VAL A 56 -2.25 6.65 -13.36
N ALA A 57 -3.07 7.59 -12.87
CA ALA A 57 -3.87 7.46 -11.66
C ALA A 57 -4.94 6.36 -11.83
N ARG A 58 -5.06 5.50 -10.82
CA ARG A 58 -5.98 4.35 -10.78
C ARG A 58 -6.77 4.28 -9.47
N GLY A 59 -6.81 5.39 -8.74
CA GLY A 59 -7.39 5.49 -7.42
C GLY A 59 -8.85 5.05 -7.36
N PRO A 60 -9.29 4.57 -6.20
CA PRO A 60 -10.63 4.04 -6.01
C PRO A 60 -11.70 5.13 -5.98
N THR A 61 -12.95 4.71 -6.15
CA THR A 61 -14.13 5.49 -5.76
C THR A 61 -14.65 5.04 -4.40
N GLY A 62 -15.61 5.76 -3.84
CA GLY A 62 -16.27 5.36 -2.59
C GLY A 62 -16.95 3.98 -2.67
N GLN A 63 -17.37 3.54 -3.86
CA GLN A 63 -17.96 2.22 -4.11
C GLN A 63 -16.94 1.06 -4.14
N ASP A 64 -15.63 1.36 -4.17
CA ASP A 64 -14.58 0.33 -4.24
C ASP A 64 -14.28 -0.31 -2.85
N VAL A 65 -15.18 -0.19 -1.86
CA VAL A 65 -15.13 -0.90 -0.57
C VAL A 65 -16.44 -1.61 -0.29
N LYS A 66 -16.37 -2.79 0.32
CA LYS A 66 -17.55 -3.49 0.84
C LYS A 66 -17.22 -4.24 2.13
N ILE A 67 -18.23 -4.45 2.95
CA ILE A 67 -18.11 -5.25 4.17
C ILE A 67 -18.60 -6.67 3.87
N GLU A 68 -17.79 -7.67 4.19
CA GLU A 68 -18.14 -9.08 4.10
C GLU A 68 -17.97 -9.76 5.46
N THR A 69 -18.84 -10.73 5.77
CA THR A 69 -18.60 -11.67 6.87
C THR A 69 -17.52 -12.66 6.46
N PHE A 70 -16.48 -12.79 7.27
CA PHE A 70 -15.46 -13.81 7.14
C PHE A 70 -15.73 -14.93 8.14
N GLU A 71 -15.83 -16.16 7.63
CA GLU A 71 -16.08 -17.36 8.43
C GLU A 71 -15.14 -18.48 7.98
N VAL A 72 -14.25 -18.93 8.86
CA VAL A 72 -13.33 -20.08 8.65
C VAL A 72 -13.12 -20.80 9.98
N GLY A 73 -13.55 -22.05 10.07
CA GLY A 73 -13.55 -22.79 11.34
C GLY A 73 -14.40 -22.05 12.37
N ASP A 74 -13.84 -21.84 13.56
CA ASP A 74 -14.52 -21.12 14.66
C ASP A 74 -14.39 -19.59 14.55
N ILE A 75 -13.65 -19.08 13.57
CA ILE A 75 -13.44 -17.63 13.40
C ILE A 75 -14.61 -17.07 12.60
N LYS A 76 -15.39 -16.18 13.23
CA LYS A 76 -16.45 -15.40 12.59
C LYS A 76 -16.27 -13.90 12.90
N THR A 77 -15.99 -13.09 11.88
CA THR A 77 -15.76 -11.64 12.04
C THR A 77 -16.14 -10.87 10.76
N GLN A 78 -16.11 -9.54 10.80
CA GLN A 78 -16.33 -8.69 9.63
C GLN A 78 -15.00 -8.22 9.01
N ALA A 79 -14.95 -8.27 7.68
CA ALA A 79 -13.83 -7.84 6.86
C ALA A 79 -14.25 -6.69 5.92
N ALA A 80 -13.48 -5.63 5.89
CA ALA A 80 -13.60 -4.59 4.88
C ALA A 80 -12.74 -4.99 3.67
N ILE A 81 -13.38 -5.16 2.51
CA ILE A 81 -12.74 -5.59 1.27
C ILE A 81 -12.60 -4.39 0.35
N PHE A 82 -11.39 -3.85 0.26
CA PHE A 82 -11.05 -2.75 -0.63
C PHE A 82 -10.60 -3.28 -2.00
N THR A 83 -11.12 -2.69 -3.07
CA THR A 83 -10.79 -3.01 -4.46
C THR A 83 -9.77 -2.01 -4.97
N VAL A 84 -8.56 -2.48 -5.26
CA VAL A 84 -7.45 -1.64 -5.76
C VAL A 84 -7.02 -2.09 -7.14
N ARG A 85 -6.82 -1.13 -8.06
CA ARG A 85 -6.36 -1.39 -9.44
C ARG A 85 -4.84 -1.27 -9.49
N THR A 86 -4.14 -2.37 -9.77
CA THR A 86 -2.67 -2.46 -9.67
C THR A 86 -1.95 -1.79 -10.84
N ALA A 87 -1.01 -0.90 -10.56
CA ALA A 87 -0.37 -0.08 -11.60
C ALA A 87 0.57 -0.89 -12.52
N LYS A 88 1.36 -1.81 -11.94
CA LYS A 88 2.34 -2.62 -12.68
C LYS A 88 1.73 -3.88 -13.33
N ARG A 89 0.42 -4.06 -13.26
CA ARG A 89 -0.29 -5.20 -13.88
C ARG A 89 -1.48 -4.71 -14.71
N ASP A 90 -1.31 -3.56 -15.34
CA ASP A 90 -2.30 -2.99 -16.26
C ASP A 90 -3.70 -2.83 -15.65
N GLY A 91 -3.76 -2.30 -14.43
CA GLY A 91 -5.03 -2.04 -13.75
C GLY A 91 -5.76 -3.28 -13.22
N LYS A 92 -5.18 -4.49 -13.31
CA LYS A 92 -5.76 -5.70 -12.72
C LYS A 92 -6.13 -5.47 -11.25
N ILE A 93 -7.32 -5.93 -10.90
CA ILE A 93 -7.89 -5.78 -9.56
C ILE A 93 -7.10 -6.65 -8.56
N ARG A 94 -6.82 -6.08 -7.39
CA ARG A 94 -6.48 -6.82 -6.18
C ARG A 94 -7.47 -6.45 -5.08
N LYS A 95 -7.87 -7.46 -4.29
CA LYS A 95 -8.71 -7.26 -3.12
C LYS A 95 -7.84 -7.21 -1.86
N ILE A 96 -8.03 -6.18 -1.06
CA ILE A 96 -7.33 -5.97 0.21
C ILE A 96 -8.36 -6.09 1.31
N ALA A 97 -8.27 -7.17 2.07
CA ALA A 97 -9.15 -7.43 3.20
C ALA A 97 -8.50 -6.94 4.49
N LEU A 98 -9.23 -6.13 5.26
CA LEU A 98 -8.80 -5.60 6.56
C LEU A 98 -9.85 -5.91 7.63
N PRO A 99 -9.45 -6.29 8.86
CA PRO A 99 -10.40 -6.53 9.95
C PRO A 99 -11.13 -5.23 10.34
N LEU A 100 -12.45 -5.27 10.54
CA LEU A 100 -13.20 -4.11 11.08
C LEU A 100 -13.01 -3.93 12.59
N GLU A 101 -12.75 -5.01 13.33
CA GLU A 101 -12.60 -4.93 14.78
C GLU A 101 -11.36 -4.09 15.16
N LYS A 102 -11.58 -3.02 15.94
CA LYS A 102 -10.55 -2.03 16.31
C LYS A 102 -9.33 -2.62 16.99
N LYS A 103 -9.49 -3.71 17.73
CA LYS A 103 -8.38 -4.41 18.42
C LYS A 103 -7.36 -5.02 17.44
N PHE A 104 -7.74 -5.23 16.18
CA PHE A 104 -6.87 -5.76 15.14
C PHE A 104 -6.36 -4.66 14.20
N GLU A 105 -7.25 -3.79 13.72
CA GLU A 105 -6.87 -2.62 12.91
C GLU A 105 -7.82 -1.44 13.19
N PRO A 106 -7.39 -0.45 13.99
CA PRO A 106 -8.26 0.67 14.37
C PRO A 106 -8.55 1.64 13.22
N TRP A 107 -7.78 1.59 12.12
CA TRP A 107 -7.97 2.48 10.98
C TRP A 107 -8.99 1.98 9.95
N THR A 108 -9.38 0.70 10.00
CA THR A 108 -10.26 0.11 8.98
C THR A 108 -11.62 0.80 8.92
N GLU A 109 -12.31 0.90 10.05
CA GLU A 109 -13.63 1.53 10.13
C GLU A 109 -13.60 3.02 9.72
N PRO A 110 -12.71 3.87 10.28
CA PRO A 110 -12.59 5.26 9.81
C PRO A 110 -12.34 5.38 8.31
N LEU A 111 -11.51 4.50 7.74
CA LEU A 111 -11.23 4.51 6.31
C LEU A 111 -12.45 4.07 5.48
N CYS A 112 -13.23 3.08 5.94
CA CYS A 112 -14.48 2.70 5.29
C CYS A 112 -15.48 3.86 5.28
N ASN A 113 -15.63 4.56 6.40
CA ASN A 113 -16.50 5.72 6.51
C ASN A 113 -16.06 6.82 5.53
N TYR A 114 -14.75 7.07 5.45
CA TYR A 114 -14.21 8.03 4.48
C TYR A 114 -14.49 7.62 3.02
N TYR A 115 -14.43 6.34 2.67
CA TYR A 115 -14.83 5.89 1.33
C TYR A 115 -16.33 6.11 1.08
N ALA A 116 -17.17 5.75 2.04
CA ALA A 116 -18.62 5.92 1.94
C ALA A 116 -19.02 7.40 1.71
N GLU A 117 -18.33 8.34 2.36
CA GLU A 117 -18.52 9.80 2.15
C GLU A 117 -18.36 10.23 0.68
N HIS A 118 -17.59 9.50 -0.14
CA HIS A 118 -17.28 9.88 -1.53
C HIS A 118 -18.21 9.22 -2.56
N GLY A 119 -19.00 8.20 -2.21
CA GLY A 119 -19.93 7.56 -3.14
C GLY A 119 -19.29 7.17 -4.47
N ASN A 120 -19.73 7.80 -5.57
CA ASN A 120 -19.22 7.53 -6.93
C ASN A 120 -17.95 8.31 -7.29
N ASP A 121 -17.57 9.30 -6.49
CA ASP A 121 -16.40 10.15 -6.73
C ASP A 121 -15.10 9.45 -6.33
N LYS A 122 -13.99 9.96 -6.86
CA LYS A 122 -12.65 9.52 -6.45
C LYS A 122 -12.42 9.87 -4.99
N VAL A 123 -11.99 8.89 -4.19
CA VAL A 123 -11.72 9.08 -2.76
C VAL A 123 -10.57 10.07 -2.53
N PHE A 124 -9.60 10.11 -3.45
CA PHE A 124 -8.45 11.01 -3.37
C PHE A 124 -8.30 11.77 -4.69
N PRO A 125 -9.12 12.80 -4.97
CA PRO A 125 -9.24 13.47 -6.28
C PRO A 125 -8.08 14.44 -6.58
N PHE A 126 -6.85 14.05 -6.24
CA PHE A 126 -5.64 14.84 -6.44
C PHE A 126 -4.52 14.02 -7.08
N THR A 127 -3.42 14.68 -7.40
CA THR A 127 -2.31 14.10 -8.15
C THR A 127 -1.27 13.43 -7.25
N ARG A 128 -0.34 12.70 -7.87
CA ARG A 128 0.82 12.09 -7.19
C ARG A 128 1.66 13.12 -6.46
N GLN A 129 1.81 14.31 -7.03
CA GLN A 129 2.58 15.40 -6.43
C GLN A 129 1.95 15.84 -5.11
N LYS A 130 0.62 16.00 -5.08
CA LYS A 130 -0.07 16.37 -3.85
C LYS A 130 0.08 15.32 -2.75
N ALA A 131 -0.03 14.03 -3.10
CA ALA A 131 0.23 12.93 -2.16
C ALA A 131 1.68 12.92 -1.64
N TRP A 132 2.64 13.30 -2.51
CA TRP A 132 4.03 13.45 -2.14
C TRP A 132 4.24 14.64 -1.19
N ASP A 133 3.59 15.78 -1.43
CA ASP A 133 3.64 16.95 -0.56
C ASP A 133 3.09 16.62 0.84
N TYR A 134 1.95 15.91 0.90
CA TYR A 134 1.39 15.42 2.17
C TYR A 134 2.34 14.51 2.93
N ALA A 135 2.98 13.56 2.23
CA ALA A 135 3.95 12.67 2.86
C ALA A 135 5.20 13.43 3.33
N GLN A 136 5.69 14.40 2.56
CA GLN A 136 6.83 15.22 2.94
C GLN A 136 6.54 16.06 4.19
N GLU A 137 5.36 16.70 4.25
CA GLU A 137 4.91 17.47 5.41
C GLU A 137 4.79 16.56 6.65
N THR A 138 4.13 15.41 6.50
CA THR A 138 3.81 14.51 7.62
C THR A 138 5.03 13.78 8.18
N PHE A 139 5.98 13.41 7.32
CA PHE A 139 7.15 12.61 7.69
C PHE A 139 8.44 13.42 7.69
N PHE A 140 8.36 14.75 7.84
CA PHE A 140 9.53 15.60 7.94
C PHE A 140 10.53 15.09 9.00
N GLY A 141 11.81 15.04 8.63
CA GLY A 141 12.89 14.52 9.48
C GLY A 141 12.99 12.99 9.54
N LEU A 142 12.05 12.23 8.97
CA LEU A 142 12.20 10.77 8.85
C LEU A 142 12.92 10.39 7.56
N SER A 143 13.71 9.32 7.63
CA SER A 143 14.37 8.71 6.49
C SER A 143 14.31 7.19 6.59
N TYR A 144 14.66 6.49 5.50
CA TYR A 144 14.80 5.04 5.47
C TYR A 144 15.99 4.64 4.60
N PRO A 145 16.62 3.51 4.89
CA PRO A 145 17.74 3.01 4.12
C PRO A 145 17.28 2.50 2.76
N ILE A 146 18.10 2.76 1.75
CA ILE A 146 18.04 2.12 0.44
C ILE A 146 19.32 1.32 0.27
N GLU A 147 19.19 0.02 0.03
CA GLU A 147 20.33 -0.85 -0.30
C GLU A 147 20.96 -0.48 -1.65
N LYS A 148 22.15 -1.02 -1.93
CA LYS A 148 22.79 -0.86 -3.23
C LYS A 148 21.89 -1.42 -4.34
N TYR A 149 21.71 -0.67 -5.42
CA TYR A 149 20.96 -1.11 -6.59
C TYR A 149 21.60 -0.62 -7.89
N ASN A 150 21.14 -1.13 -9.02
CA ASN A 150 21.61 -0.75 -10.35
C ASN A 150 20.54 0.08 -11.06
N LEU A 151 20.92 1.26 -11.55
CA LEU A 151 20.11 2.04 -12.48
C LEU A 151 20.36 1.57 -13.91
N TYR A 152 19.28 1.38 -14.66
CA TYR A 152 19.31 1.07 -16.09
C TYR A 152 18.71 2.27 -16.81
N GLU A 153 19.53 3.00 -17.56
CA GLU A 153 19.09 4.10 -18.42
C GLU A 153 18.88 3.54 -19.83
N GLN A 154 17.87 4.03 -20.56
CA GLN A 154 17.50 3.45 -21.86
C GLN A 154 18.60 3.54 -22.91
N GLU A 155 19.52 4.50 -22.76
CA GLU A 155 20.61 4.76 -23.70
C GLU A 155 21.92 4.06 -23.31
N ASP A 156 22.03 3.58 -22.06
CA ASP A 156 23.24 2.94 -21.55
C ASP A 156 23.09 1.42 -21.46
N THR A 157 24.00 0.69 -22.12
CA THR A 157 24.05 -0.78 -22.05
C THR A 157 24.61 -1.31 -20.74
N LYS A 158 25.25 -0.46 -19.92
CA LYS A 158 25.84 -0.86 -18.63
C LYS A 158 25.06 -0.26 -17.47
N PRO A 159 24.66 -1.07 -16.48
CA PRO A 159 23.99 -0.55 -15.30
C PRO A 159 24.92 0.35 -14.48
N LYS A 160 24.39 1.48 -14.00
CA LYS A 160 25.10 2.39 -13.09
C LYS A 160 24.82 1.98 -11.64
N PRO A 161 25.82 1.52 -10.87
CA PRO A 161 25.61 1.12 -9.49
C PRO A 161 25.37 2.35 -8.61
N VAL A 162 24.27 2.35 -7.87
CA VAL A 162 23.94 3.32 -6.84
C VAL A 162 24.30 2.74 -5.49
N ARG A 163 25.13 3.46 -4.72
CA ARG A 163 25.53 3.06 -3.37
C ARG A 163 24.33 3.12 -2.41
N ALA A 164 24.41 2.35 -1.34
CA ALA A 164 23.44 2.43 -0.26
C ALA A 164 23.40 3.86 0.31
N HIS A 165 22.21 4.37 0.60
CA HIS A 165 22.02 5.73 1.09
C HIS A 165 20.70 5.86 1.85
N MET A 166 20.57 6.92 2.65
CA MET A 166 19.31 7.28 3.29
C MET A 166 18.45 8.10 2.33
N LYS A 167 17.16 7.77 2.28
CA LYS A 167 16.16 8.50 1.48
C LYS A 167 15.09 9.10 2.39
N PRO A 168 14.57 10.30 2.10
CA PRO A 168 13.44 10.85 2.84
C PRO A 168 12.26 9.88 2.88
N PHE A 169 11.66 9.72 4.06
CA PHE A 169 10.53 8.82 4.26
C PHE A 169 9.27 9.42 3.64
N ARG A 170 8.75 8.79 2.58
CA ARG A 170 7.60 9.30 1.80
C ARG A 170 6.64 8.15 1.45
N THR A 171 5.68 8.39 0.56
CA THR A 171 4.65 7.41 0.17
C THR A 171 5.19 6.03 -0.22
N HIS A 172 6.34 5.94 -0.88
CA HIS A 172 6.95 4.63 -1.20
C HIS A 172 7.53 3.93 0.04
N ALA A 173 8.06 4.69 1.00
CA ALA A 173 8.57 4.14 2.25
C ALA A 173 7.44 3.52 3.09
N LEU A 174 6.23 4.10 3.09
CA LEU A 174 5.04 3.49 3.72
C LEU A 174 4.76 2.08 3.19
N ARG A 175 4.94 1.88 1.88
CA ARG A 175 4.77 0.57 1.25
C ARG A 175 5.78 -0.44 1.80
N HIS A 176 7.04 -0.04 1.93
CA HIS A 176 8.09 -0.89 2.51
C HIS A 176 7.82 -1.18 3.98
N LEU A 177 7.53 -0.15 4.78
CA LEU A 177 7.21 -0.30 6.20
C LEU A 177 6.03 -1.26 6.41
N ARG A 178 4.94 -1.11 5.65
CA ARG A 178 3.82 -2.06 5.73
C ARG A 178 4.24 -3.46 5.32
N ALA A 179 5.02 -3.63 4.26
CA ALA A 179 5.48 -4.94 3.82
C ALA A 179 6.32 -5.64 4.89
N THR A 180 7.24 -4.92 5.52
CA THR A 180 8.06 -5.39 6.65
C THR A 180 7.17 -5.81 7.82
N GLU A 181 6.23 -4.95 8.24
CA GLU A 181 5.31 -5.27 9.33
C GLU A 181 4.44 -6.50 9.03
N LEU A 182 3.93 -6.63 7.80
CA LEU A 182 3.15 -7.80 7.38
C LEU A 182 3.95 -9.09 7.52
N ILE A 183 5.24 -9.08 7.20
CA ILE A 183 6.12 -10.24 7.34
C ILE A 183 6.40 -10.49 8.82
N GLU A 184 6.97 -9.50 9.51
CA GLU A 184 7.55 -9.68 10.85
C GLU A 184 6.49 -9.86 11.93
N THR A 185 5.40 -9.10 11.88
CA THR A 185 4.34 -9.13 12.91
C THR A 185 3.25 -10.14 12.55
N PHE A 186 2.80 -10.13 11.29
CA PHE A 186 1.64 -10.93 10.90
C PHE A 186 2.02 -12.30 10.33
N GLY A 187 3.29 -12.53 9.96
CA GLY A 187 3.75 -13.80 9.41
C GLY A 187 3.32 -14.00 7.96
N PHE A 188 3.27 -12.93 7.17
CA PHE A 188 3.02 -13.01 5.74
C PHE A 188 4.19 -13.71 5.05
N THR A 189 3.87 -14.69 4.22
CA THR A 189 4.83 -15.30 3.31
C THR A 189 5.03 -14.40 2.08
N GLY A 190 6.05 -14.68 1.27
CA GLY A 190 6.21 -14.01 -0.03
C GLY A 190 4.98 -14.16 -0.93
N PHE A 191 4.27 -15.30 -0.84
CA PHE A 191 3.01 -15.48 -1.56
C PHE A 191 1.93 -14.52 -1.05
N ASP A 192 1.68 -14.48 0.27
CA ASP A 192 0.65 -13.62 0.86
C ASP A 192 0.92 -12.15 0.54
N LEU A 193 2.18 -11.73 0.64
CA LEU A 193 2.59 -10.36 0.34
C LEU A 193 2.46 -10.03 -1.15
N SER A 194 2.65 -10.99 -2.05
CA SER A 194 2.40 -10.79 -3.47
C SER A 194 0.91 -10.58 -3.79
N VAL A 195 0.04 -11.33 -3.12
CA VAL A 195 -1.42 -11.19 -3.23
C VAL A 195 -1.85 -9.84 -2.65
N TYR A 196 -1.44 -9.56 -1.42
CA TYR A 196 -1.79 -8.35 -0.68
C TYR A 196 -1.26 -7.10 -1.37
N GLY A 197 0.04 -7.05 -1.65
CA GLY A 197 0.75 -5.92 -2.25
C GLY A 197 0.55 -5.78 -3.77
N GLY A 198 0.01 -6.80 -4.46
CA GLY A 198 -0.08 -6.80 -5.91
C GLY A 198 1.29 -6.89 -6.60
N TRP A 199 2.24 -7.60 -5.99
CA TRP A 199 3.51 -7.94 -6.64
C TRP A 199 3.33 -9.16 -7.55
N THR A 200 4.20 -9.31 -8.55
CA THR A 200 4.08 -10.47 -9.43
C THR A 200 4.66 -11.70 -8.74
N LEU A 201 3.93 -12.82 -8.78
CA LEU A 201 4.43 -14.10 -8.24
C LEU A 201 5.72 -14.56 -8.94
N ARG A 202 5.88 -14.23 -10.23
CA ARG A 202 7.12 -14.48 -10.97
C ARG A 202 8.32 -13.77 -10.33
N SER A 203 8.16 -12.52 -9.90
CA SER A 203 9.23 -11.75 -9.26
C SER A 203 9.50 -12.12 -7.80
N MET A 204 8.65 -12.95 -7.18
CA MET A 204 8.71 -13.28 -5.74
C MET A 204 9.00 -14.75 -5.45
N VAL A 205 8.41 -15.66 -6.22
CA VAL A 205 8.37 -17.11 -5.93
C VAL A 205 8.52 -17.97 -7.20
N GLY A 206 8.82 -17.38 -8.36
CA GLY A 206 9.08 -18.11 -9.60
C GLY A 206 7.89 -18.89 -10.18
N VAL A 207 6.66 -18.66 -9.68
CA VAL A 207 5.47 -19.45 -10.05
C VAL A 207 4.97 -19.11 -11.47
N GLY A 208 4.46 -20.12 -12.19
CA GLY A 208 3.88 -20.02 -13.54
C GLY A 208 2.66 -19.10 -13.70
N SER A 209 2.37 -18.71 -14.95
CA SER A 209 1.38 -17.66 -15.28
C SER A 209 -0.08 -18.01 -14.96
N ALA A 210 -0.44 -19.30 -14.90
CA ALA A 210 -1.80 -19.76 -14.63
C ALA A 210 -2.24 -19.47 -13.18
N MET A 211 -1.38 -19.76 -12.18
CA MET A 211 -1.64 -19.48 -10.77
C MET A 211 -1.78 -17.97 -10.48
N SER A 212 -1.06 -17.13 -11.23
CA SER A 212 -1.15 -15.67 -11.10
C SER A 212 -2.54 -15.10 -11.45
N ARG A 213 -3.34 -15.85 -12.23
CA ARG A 213 -4.71 -15.44 -12.57
C ARG A 213 -5.65 -15.51 -11.38
N TYR A 214 -5.50 -16.48 -10.48
CA TYR A 214 -6.44 -16.67 -9.36
C TYR A 214 -5.92 -16.11 -8.04
N ALA A 215 -4.60 -15.91 -7.92
CA ALA A 215 -3.98 -15.43 -6.69
C ALA A 215 -4.57 -14.12 -6.13
N HIS A 216 -5.04 -13.20 -7.00
CA HIS A 216 -5.62 -11.92 -6.56
C HIS A 216 -7.01 -12.03 -5.89
N LEU A 217 -7.64 -13.21 -5.95
CA LEU A 217 -8.92 -13.51 -5.30
C LEU A 217 -8.73 -14.11 -3.89
N ASP A 218 -7.51 -14.50 -3.54
CA ASP A 218 -7.20 -15.31 -2.35
C ASP A 218 -6.95 -14.46 -1.09
N TRP A 219 -7.75 -13.43 -0.87
CA TRP A 219 -7.62 -12.60 0.34
C TRP A 219 -7.93 -13.38 1.62
N ARG A 220 -8.80 -14.40 1.50
CA ARG A 220 -9.22 -15.26 2.62
C ARG A 220 -8.06 -16.04 3.23
N ARG A 221 -7.02 -16.37 2.45
CA ARG A 221 -5.82 -17.05 2.93
C ARG A 221 -5.00 -16.21 3.90
N TYR A 222 -4.76 -14.94 3.61
CA TYR A 222 -3.95 -14.09 4.50
C TYR A 222 -4.77 -13.43 5.60
N PHE A 223 -6.09 -13.31 5.44
CA PHE A 223 -6.93 -12.54 6.37
C PHE A 223 -6.86 -13.02 7.83
N PRO A 224 -6.90 -14.33 8.17
CA PRO A 224 -6.72 -14.81 9.54
C PRO A 224 -5.43 -14.30 10.21
N LYS A 225 -4.37 -14.09 9.42
CA LYS A 225 -3.08 -13.59 9.94
C LYS A 225 -3.18 -12.16 10.45
N LEU A 226 -4.13 -11.37 9.92
CA LEU A 226 -4.40 -10.00 10.34
C LEU A 226 -5.27 -9.93 11.61
N LEU A 227 -5.84 -11.06 12.07
CA LEU A 227 -6.60 -11.15 13.33
C LEU A 227 -5.69 -11.38 14.55
N LYS A 228 -4.44 -10.92 14.45
CA LYS A 228 -3.50 -10.85 15.57
C LYS A 228 -3.61 -9.45 16.17
N LYS A 229 -3.66 -9.37 17.49
CA LYS A 229 -3.63 -8.08 18.20
C LYS A 229 -2.32 -7.36 17.85
N ARG A 230 -2.41 -6.11 17.39
CA ARG A 230 -1.26 -5.21 17.39
C ARG A 230 -0.94 -4.90 18.85
N PHE A 231 0.26 -5.28 19.29
CA PHE A 231 0.87 -5.07 20.60
C PHE A 231 -0.02 -4.33 21.63
#